data_AF-A0A2T6E001-F1
#
_entry.id   AF-A0A2T6E001-F1
#
_cell.length_a   1.000
_cell.length_b   1.000
_cell.length_c   1.000
_cell.angle_alpha   90.00
_cell.angle_beta   90.00
_cell.angle_gamma   90.00
#
_symmetry.space_group_name_H-M   'P 1'
#
loop_
_entity.id
_entity.type
_entity.pdbx_description
1 polymer ?
#
loop_
_entity_poly.entity_id
_entity_poly.type
_entity_poly.pdbx_seq_one_letter_code
_entity_poly.pdbx_strand_id
1 'polypeptide(L)'
;MSSELPLVYSCSGCSSAAQMANHLAVRLDRTGAAEMSCIAGVGGDVAPLVKTAKSGRPIVALDGCALHCTAHILRRHNLAPALHVNLGEWGVKKRKHEDFSVEEAGALLPRLAEAVALATARVPAAPDAATTSAAAVAVELPTGAASAT
;
A
#
# COMPACT_ATOMS: atom_id res chain seq x y z
N MET A 1 15.11 12.22 14.73
CA MET A 1 13.97 11.92 13.83
C MET A 1 14.00 10.42 13.59
N SER A 2 13.10 9.67 14.23
CA SER A 2 12.94 8.26 13.90
C SER A 2 12.24 8.20 12.55
N SER A 3 12.94 7.76 11.51
CA SER A 3 12.31 7.49 10.22
C SER A 3 11.24 6.41 10.47
N GLU A 4 9.97 6.77 10.33
CA GLU A 4 8.89 5.79 10.41
C GLU A 4 9.10 4.75 9.31
N LEU A 5 8.92 3.47 9.66
CA LEU A 5 9.06 2.37 8.70
C LEU A 5 8.05 2.52 7.54
N PRO A 6 8.30 1.98 6.34
CA PRO A 6 7.26 1.88 5.33
C PRO A 6 6.10 1.01 5.82
N LEU A 7 4.89 1.23 5.31
CA LEU A 7 3.74 0.38 5.57
C LEU A 7 3.73 -0.79 4.59
N VAL A 8 3.45 -2.00 5.05
CA VAL A 8 3.20 -3.17 4.18
C VAL A 8 1.76 -3.66 4.32
N TYR A 9 1.13 -3.85 3.17
CA TYR A 9 -0.20 -4.46 3.04
C TYR A 9 -0.09 -5.69 2.16
N SER A 10 -0.84 -6.74 2.49
CA SER A 10 -0.80 -8.00 1.74
C SER A 10 -2.19 -8.53 1.39
N CYS A 11 -2.28 -9.24 0.27
CA CYS A 11 -3.48 -9.96 -0.10
C CYS A 11 -3.61 -11.21 0.80
N SER A 12 -4.40 -11.12 1.87
CA SER A 12 -4.57 -12.20 2.88
C SER A 12 -5.80 -13.09 2.64
N GLY A 13 -5.99 -13.56 1.41
CA GLY A 13 -7.07 -14.49 1.01
C GLY A 13 -6.75 -15.99 1.23
N CYS A 14 -7.68 -16.88 0.89
CA CYS A 14 -7.60 -18.33 1.20
C CYS A 14 -6.70 -19.19 0.29
N SER A 15 -6.11 -18.64 -0.77
CA SER A 15 -5.22 -19.42 -1.66
C SER A 15 -3.79 -19.46 -1.15
N SER A 16 -3.02 -20.49 -1.54
CA SER A 16 -1.59 -20.63 -1.18
C SER A 16 -0.79 -19.34 -1.39
N ALA A 17 -0.90 -18.72 -2.58
CA ALA A 17 -0.16 -17.51 -2.90
C ALA A 17 -0.57 -16.29 -2.06
N ALA A 18 -1.82 -16.23 -1.63
CA ALA A 18 -2.32 -15.17 -0.74
C ALA A 18 -1.83 -15.39 0.70
N GLN A 19 -1.83 -16.65 1.16
CA GLN A 19 -1.21 -17.01 2.44
C GLN A 19 0.30 -16.74 2.45
N MET A 20 1.01 -16.99 1.34
CA MET A 20 2.42 -16.62 1.20
C MET A 20 2.63 -15.10 1.24
N ALA A 21 1.82 -14.33 0.52
CA ALA A 21 1.87 -12.86 0.59
C ALA A 21 1.66 -12.37 2.03
N ASN A 22 0.68 -12.92 2.73
CA ASN A 22 0.45 -12.62 4.14
C ASN A 22 1.66 -12.98 5.01
N HIS A 23 2.21 -14.18 4.84
CA HIS A 23 3.38 -14.65 5.57
C HIS A 23 4.57 -13.70 5.39
N LEU A 24 4.91 -13.35 4.15
CA LEU A 24 6.03 -12.45 3.85
C LEU A 24 5.84 -11.06 4.46
N ALA A 25 4.65 -10.47 4.39
CA ALA A 25 4.37 -9.19 5.02
C ALA A 25 4.52 -9.23 6.55
N VAL A 26 4.04 -10.30 7.19
CA VAL A 26 4.25 -10.53 8.64
C VAL A 26 5.73 -10.66 8.96
N ARG A 27 6.51 -11.37 8.14
CA ARG A 27 7.95 -11.50 8.35
C ARG A 27 8.67 -10.17 8.23
N LEU A 28 8.37 -9.35 7.21
CA LEU A 28 8.94 -8.00 7.06
C LEU A 28 8.71 -7.17 8.32
N ASP A 29 7.49 -7.18 8.85
CA ASP A 29 7.15 -6.45 10.07
C ASP A 29 7.96 -6.93 11.28
N ARG A 30 8.03 -8.24 11.48
CA ARG A 30 8.66 -8.83 12.66
C ARG A 30 10.19 -8.67 12.62
N THR A 31 10.74 -8.46 11.43
CA THR A 31 12.16 -8.12 11.21
C THR A 31 12.44 -6.61 11.23
N GLY A 32 11.42 -5.76 11.34
CA GLY A 32 11.58 -4.30 11.35
C GLY A 32 11.88 -3.69 9.98
N ALA A 33 11.63 -4.41 8.88
CA ALA A 33 11.83 -3.90 7.52
C ALA A 33 10.64 -3.04 7.02
N ALA A 34 9.46 -3.25 7.59
CA ALA A 34 8.24 -2.49 7.35
C ALA A 34 7.34 -2.57 8.59
N GLU A 35 6.22 -1.86 8.62
CA GLU A 35 5.15 -2.07 9.59
C GLU A 35 3.91 -2.57 8.86
N MET A 36 3.33 -3.68 9.30
CA MET A 36 2.18 -4.30 8.66
C MET A 36 0.87 -3.71 9.18
N SER A 37 -0.04 -3.37 8.27
CA SER A 37 -1.40 -2.93 8.59
C SER A 37 -2.45 -3.73 7.82
N CYS A 38 -3.66 -3.84 8.36
CA CYS A 38 -4.71 -4.71 7.85
C CYS A 38 -5.38 -4.15 6.59
N ILE A 39 -5.10 -4.72 5.42
CA ILE A 39 -5.75 -4.31 4.16
C ILE A 39 -7.26 -4.53 4.18
N ALA A 40 -7.74 -5.56 4.88
CA ALA A 40 -9.16 -5.86 4.98
C ALA A 40 -9.93 -4.72 5.65
N GLY A 41 -9.34 -4.08 6.67
CA GLY A 41 -9.96 -2.93 7.30
C GLY A 41 -9.87 -1.66 6.48
N VAL A 42 -8.84 -1.49 5.64
CA VAL A 42 -8.83 -0.42 4.62
C VAL A 42 -10.00 -0.64 3.65
N GLY A 43 -10.13 -1.84 3.09
CA GLY A 43 -11.22 -2.18 2.17
C GLY A 43 -12.63 -2.14 2.78
N GLY A 44 -12.73 -2.32 4.10
CA GLY A 44 -13.96 -2.21 4.88
C GLY A 44 -14.20 -0.83 5.48
N ASP A 45 -13.47 0.21 5.06
CA ASP A 45 -13.63 1.59 5.53
C ASP A 45 -13.47 1.78 7.06
N VAL A 46 -12.69 0.90 7.71
CA VAL A 46 -12.40 0.99 9.15
C VAL A 46 -11.52 2.23 9.40
N ALA A 47 -12.11 3.28 9.97
CA ALA A 47 -11.52 4.62 10.07
C ALA A 47 -10.06 4.65 10.56
N PRO A 48 -9.67 3.97 11.66
CA PRO A 48 -8.26 3.93 12.08
C PRO A 48 -7.31 3.37 11.03
N LEU A 49 -7.71 2.33 10.29
CA LEU A 49 -6.85 1.67 9.30
C LEU A 49 -6.76 2.47 8.00
N VAL A 50 -7.85 3.13 7.60
CA VAL A 50 -7.81 4.10 6.48
C VAL A 50 -6.92 5.29 6.83
N LYS A 51 -6.97 5.79 8.08
CA LYS A 51 -6.10 6.86 8.56
C LYS A 51 -4.63 6.44 8.50
N THR A 52 -4.29 5.24 8.96
CA THR A 52 -2.92 4.71 8.85
C THR A 52 -2.47 4.61 7.39
N ALA A 53 -3.31 4.09 6.51
CA ALA A 53 -2.98 3.99 5.08
C ALA A 53 -2.76 5.36 4.42
N LYS A 54 -3.39 6.43 4.93
CA LYS A 54 -3.24 7.81 4.46
C LYS A 54 -2.19 8.63 5.24
N SER A 55 -1.35 7.99 6.04
CA SER A 55 -0.33 8.65 6.86
C SER A 55 0.76 9.38 6.06
N GLY A 56 0.88 9.11 4.75
CA GLY A 56 1.96 9.64 3.91
C GLY A 56 3.24 8.80 3.96
N ARG A 57 3.30 7.77 4.80
CA ARG A 57 4.39 6.79 4.81
C ARG A 57 4.45 6.03 3.48
N PRO A 58 5.65 5.66 2.98
CA PRO A 58 5.77 4.82 1.79
C PRO A 58 4.99 3.52 1.96
N ILE A 59 4.22 3.13 0.95
CA ILE A 59 3.39 1.93 0.98
C ILE A 59 3.99 0.84 0.10
N VAL A 60 4.10 -0.37 0.66
CA VAL A 60 4.39 -1.62 -0.04
C VAL A 60 3.10 -2.41 -0.17
N ALA A 61 2.65 -2.62 -1.40
CA ALA A 61 1.53 -3.49 -1.73
C ALA A 61 2.03 -4.86 -2.16
N LEU A 62 1.63 -5.91 -1.46
CA LEU A 62 2.00 -7.29 -1.75
C LEU A 62 0.77 -8.09 -2.18
N ASP A 63 0.75 -8.53 -3.42
CA ASP A 63 -0.31 -9.36 -3.99
C ASP A 63 0.20 -10.76 -4.29
N GLY A 64 -0.62 -11.77 -3.98
CA GLY A 64 -0.28 -13.16 -4.26
C GLY A 64 -0.61 -13.60 -5.69
N CYS A 65 -1.46 -12.87 -6.42
CA CYS A 65 -1.89 -13.29 -7.75
C CYS A 65 -2.35 -12.11 -8.62
N ALA A 66 -2.62 -12.39 -9.89
CA ALA A 66 -3.05 -11.44 -10.92
C ALA A 66 -4.40 -10.71 -10.65
N LEU A 67 -5.06 -10.98 -9.51
CA LEU A 67 -6.24 -10.23 -9.10
C LEU A 67 -5.89 -8.89 -8.45
N HIS A 68 -4.66 -8.74 -7.95
CA HIS A 68 -4.15 -7.50 -7.37
C HIS A 68 -5.06 -6.88 -6.28
N CYS A 69 -5.62 -7.72 -5.40
CA CYS A 69 -6.62 -7.29 -4.41
C CYS A 69 -6.14 -6.12 -3.54
N THR A 70 -4.88 -6.17 -3.07
CA THR A 70 -4.29 -5.13 -2.23
C THR A 70 -4.18 -3.82 -2.99
N ALA A 71 -3.60 -3.86 -4.20
CA ALA A 71 -3.48 -2.67 -5.04
C ALA A 71 -4.85 -2.09 -5.43
N HIS A 72 -5.86 -2.94 -5.66
CA HIS A 72 -7.23 -2.49 -5.94
C HIS A 72 -7.83 -1.71 -4.76
N ILE A 73 -7.69 -2.24 -3.54
CA ILE A 73 -8.18 -1.56 -2.33
C ILE A 73 -7.45 -0.24 -2.16
N LEU A 74 -6.12 -0.21 -2.23
CA LEU A 74 -5.34 1.04 -2.10
C LEU A 74 -5.78 2.09 -3.13
N ARG A 75 -5.95 1.69 -4.41
CA ARG A 75 -6.42 2.58 -5.47
C ARG A 75 -7.80 3.16 -5.20
N ARG A 76 -8.73 2.38 -4.63
CA ARG A 76 -10.07 2.88 -4.24
C ARG A 76 -9.99 4.04 -3.25
N HIS A 77 -8.94 4.08 -2.42
CA HIS A 77 -8.67 5.15 -1.46
C HIS A 77 -7.75 6.25 -2.01
N ASN A 78 -7.49 6.27 -3.32
CA ASN A 78 -6.55 7.16 -4.00
C ASN A 78 -5.11 7.07 -3.47
N LEU A 79 -4.71 5.86 -3.04
CA LEU A 79 -3.36 5.58 -2.58
C LEU A 79 -2.57 4.85 -3.66
N ALA A 80 -1.40 5.37 -4.00
CA ALA A 80 -0.44 4.74 -4.88
C ALA A 80 0.70 4.12 -4.03
N PRO A 81 0.96 2.80 -4.17
CA PRO A 81 2.08 2.20 -3.46
C PRO A 81 3.42 2.68 -4.04
N ALA A 82 4.41 2.90 -3.17
CA ALA A 82 5.80 3.13 -3.56
C ALA A 82 6.43 1.87 -4.17
N LEU A 83 5.97 0.69 -3.73
CA LEU A 83 6.34 -0.59 -4.29
C LEU A 83 5.10 -1.49 -4.40
N HIS A 84 4.84 -2.02 -5.59
CA HIS A 84 3.86 -3.08 -5.80
C HIS A 84 4.58 -4.36 -6.22
N VAL A 85 4.38 -5.43 -5.45
CA VAL A 85 4.91 -6.76 -5.74
C VAL A 85 3.76 -7.71 -5.98
N ASN A 86 3.77 -8.40 -7.12
CA ASN A 86 2.91 -9.54 -7.39
C ASN A 86 3.76 -10.82 -7.37
N LEU A 87 3.53 -11.67 -6.37
CA LEU A 87 4.28 -12.91 -6.22
C LEU A 87 4.07 -13.89 -7.40
N GLY A 88 2.95 -13.79 -8.10
CA GLY A 88 2.71 -14.58 -9.32
C GLY A 88 3.71 -14.26 -10.43
N GLU A 89 4.14 -13.00 -10.53
CA GLU A 89 5.20 -12.58 -11.48
C GLU A 89 6.58 -13.04 -11.02
N TRP A 90 6.72 -13.43 -9.76
CA TRP A 90 7.95 -14.01 -9.20
C TRP A 90 7.95 -15.54 -9.22
N GLY A 91 6.96 -16.15 -9.87
CA GLY A 91 6.86 -17.60 -10.06
C GLY A 91 5.97 -18.33 -9.05
N VAL A 92 5.42 -17.63 -8.05
CA VAL A 92 4.57 -18.25 -7.02
C VAL A 92 3.25 -18.71 -7.66
N LYS A 93 2.98 -20.01 -7.59
CA LYS A 93 1.76 -20.60 -8.15
C LYS A 93 0.61 -20.53 -7.15
N LYS A 94 -0.51 -19.98 -7.60
CA LYS A 94 -1.77 -19.97 -6.84
C LYS A 94 -2.41 -21.37 -6.86
N ARG A 95 -2.59 -21.96 -5.68
CA ARG A 95 -3.34 -23.20 -5.45
C ARG A 95 -4.47 -22.94 -4.46
N LYS A 96 -5.58 -23.65 -4.62
CA LYS A 96 -6.71 -23.60 -3.69
C LYS A 96 -6.65 -24.83 -2.79
N HIS A 97 -7.06 -24.69 -1.54
CA HIS A 97 -7.10 -25.79 -0.56
C HIS A 97 -5.72 -26.40 -0.28
N GLU A 98 -4.65 -25.63 -0.47
CA GLU A 98 -3.28 -26.03 -0.24
C GLU A 98 -2.52 -24.88 0.43
N ASP A 99 -1.60 -25.24 1.33
CA ASP A 99 -0.68 -24.29 1.93
C ASP A 99 0.44 -23.88 0.96
N PHE A 100 1.15 -22.81 1.29
CA PHE A 100 2.32 -22.36 0.53
C PHE A 100 3.60 -23.11 0.96
N SER A 101 4.61 -23.11 0.10
CA SER A 101 5.93 -23.64 0.46
C SER A 101 6.68 -22.66 1.36
N VAL A 102 7.00 -23.10 2.58
CA VAL A 102 7.82 -22.31 3.54
C VAL A 102 9.23 -22.10 3.02
N GLU A 103 9.78 -23.08 2.29
CA GLU A 103 11.10 -22.97 1.66
C GLU A 103 11.12 -21.89 0.58
N GLU A 104 10.11 -21.88 -0.30
CA GLU A 104 9.94 -20.85 -1.33
C GLU A 104 9.77 -19.46 -0.69
N ALA A 105 8.96 -19.35 0.37
CA ALA A 105 8.81 -18.10 1.12
C ALA A 105 10.14 -17.64 1.74
N GLY A 106 10.93 -18.57 2.29
CA GLY A 106 12.26 -18.29 2.83
C GLY A 106 13.22 -17.76 1.77
N ALA A 107 13.18 -18.31 0.55
CA ALA A 107 13.99 -17.84 -0.58
C ALA A 107 13.56 -16.46 -1.10
N LEU A 108 12.26 -16.15 -1.04
CA LEU A 108 11.72 -14.87 -1.53
C LEU A 108 11.87 -13.71 -0.53
N LEU A 109 11.94 -13.99 0.77
CA LEU A 109 11.98 -12.95 1.80
C LEU A 109 13.17 -11.99 1.67
N PRO A 110 14.44 -12.44 1.47
CA PRO A 110 15.57 -11.53 1.29
C PRO A 110 15.40 -10.62 0.07
N ARG A 111 14.95 -11.18 -1.06
CA ARG A 111 14.67 -10.42 -2.29
C ARG A 111 13.58 -9.36 -2.08
N LEU A 112 12.52 -9.71 -1.34
CA LEU A 112 11.47 -8.76 -1.01
C LEU A 112 11.98 -7.64 -0.10
N ALA A 113 12.75 -7.97 0.94
CA ALA A 113 13.31 -6.97 1.86
C ALA A 113 14.24 -5.98 1.12
N GLU A 114 15.07 -6.47 0.20
CA GLU A 114 15.91 -5.62 -0.65
C GLU A 114 15.08 -4.68 -1.53
N ALA A 115 14.03 -5.20 -2.18
CA ALA A 115 13.12 -4.39 -2.99
C ALA A 115 12.43 -3.29 -2.15
N VAL A 116 12.01 -3.62 -0.92
CA VAL A 116 11.43 -2.65 0.03
C VAL A 116 12.45 -1.55 0.38
N ALA A 117 13.68 -1.92 0.72
CA ALA A 117 14.71 -0.95 1.07
C ALA A 117 15.02 0.00 -0.10
N LEU A 118 15.15 -0.52 -1.33
CA LEU A 118 15.41 0.27 -2.52
C LEU A 118 14.27 1.23 -2.88
N ALA A 119 13.02 0.76 -2.76
CA ALA A 119 11.85 1.56 -3.11
C ALA A 119 11.60 2.69 -2.10
N THR A 120 11.91 2.45 -0.83
CA THR A 120 11.59 3.39 0.26
C THR A 120 12.72 4.37 0.56
N ALA A 121 13.97 4.04 0.21
CA ALA A 121 15.09 4.99 0.24
C ALA A 121 14.97 6.14 -0.79
N ARG A 122 14.12 5.97 -1.82
CA ARG A 122 13.93 6.96 -2.91
C ARG A 122 12.76 7.91 -2.70
N VAL A 123 11.93 7.69 -1.68
CA VAL A 123 10.81 8.59 -1.38
C VAL A 123 11.36 9.70 -0.49
N PRO A 124 11.49 10.95 -0.96
CA PRO A 124 11.81 12.05 -0.06
C PRO A 124 10.73 12.08 1.02
N ALA A 125 11.14 12.17 2.29
CA ALA A 125 10.23 12.34 3.41
C ALA A 125 9.20 13.40 3.01
N ALA A 126 7.90 13.06 3.13
CA ALA A 126 6.83 13.99 2.84
C ALA A 126 7.12 15.32 3.57
N PRO A 127 6.95 16.48 2.93
CA PRO A 127 7.13 17.74 3.62
C PRO A 127 6.17 17.77 4.81
N ASP A 128 6.73 17.97 6.00
CA ASP A 128 5.99 18.03 7.25
C ASP A 128 4.76 18.93 7.06
N ALA A 129 3.58 18.35 7.32
CA ALA A 129 2.32 19.09 7.33
C ALA A 129 2.28 20.00 8.57
N ALA A 130 3.08 21.06 8.56
CA ALA A 130 3.02 22.14 9.51
C ALA A 130 3.39 23.45 8.82
N THR A 131 2.37 24.31 8.68
CA THR A 131 2.41 25.75 8.36
C THR A 131 2.26 26.11 6.88
N THR A 132 1.03 26.43 6.46
CA THR A 132 0.57 27.83 6.38
C THR A 132 -0.95 27.90 6.24
N SER A 133 -1.54 28.70 7.11
CA SER A 133 -2.92 29.17 7.10
C SER A 133 -3.11 30.31 6.09
N ALA A 134 -4.35 30.45 5.62
CA ALA A 134 -5.00 31.61 5.00
C ALA A 134 -4.61 32.00 3.56
N ALA A 135 -5.50 31.76 2.60
CA ALA A 135 -6.56 32.72 2.24
C ALA A 135 -7.34 32.19 1.03
N ALA A 136 -8.64 31.99 1.19
CA ALA A 136 -9.55 31.82 0.06
C ALA A 136 -9.63 33.15 -0.69
N VAL A 137 -9.10 33.19 -1.91
CA VAL A 137 -9.49 34.23 -2.87
C VAL A 137 -10.64 33.64 -3.67
N ALA A 138 -11.85 34.11 -3.33
CA ALA A 138 -13.02 33.93 -4.16
C ALA A 138 -12.75 34.62 -5.51
N VAL A 139 -12.83 33.85 -6.60
CA VAL A 139 -12.92 34.41 -7.94
C VAL A 139 -14.42 34.57 -8.22
N GLU A 140 -14.92 35.79 -8.08
CA GLU A 140 -16.24 36.17 -8.60
C GLU A 140 -16.23 36.06 -10.12
N LEU A 141 -17.12 35.23 -10.68
CA LEU A 141 -17.42 35.25 -12.10
C LEU A 141 -18.28 36.49 -12.41
N PRO A 142 -17.96 37.27 -13.45
CA PRO A 142 -18.78 38.40 -13.84
C PRO A 142 -20.15 37.95 -14.36
N THR A 143 -21.18 38.65 -13.89
CA THR A 143 -22.56 38.58 -14.37
C THR A 143 -22.67 39.15 -15.78
N GLY A 144 -23.00 38.31 -16.75
CA GLY A 144 -23.43 38.72 -18.08
C GLY A 144 -24.94 38.55 -18.22
N ALA A 145 -25.67 39.66 -18.18
CA ALA A 145 -27.09 39.72 -18.51
C ALA A 145 -27.31 40.33 -19.91
N ALA A 146 -28.35 39.81 -20.59
CA ALA A 146 -29.05 40.33 -21.80
C ALA A 146 -28.28 40.19 -23.14
N SER A 147 -28.90 39.88 -24.30
CA SER A 147 -30.32 39.98 -24.69
C SER A 147 -30.62 39.20 -25.99
N ALA A 148 -31.89 38.76 -26.09
CA ALA A 148 -32.78 38.69 -27.27
C ALA A 148 -32.30 38.16 -28.64
N THR A 149 -32.95 37.08 -29.10
CA THR A 149 -33.88 37.08 -30.26
C THR A 149 -34.97 36.06 -30.03
#